data_AF-A0A084JT55-F1
#
_entry.id   AF-A0A084JT55-F1
#
_cell.length_a   1.000
_cell.length_b   1.000
_cell.length_c   1.000
_cell.angle_alpha   90.00
_cell.angle_beta   90.00
_cell.angle_gamma   90.00
#
_symmetry.space_group_name_H-M   'P 1'
#
loop_
_entity.id
_entity.type
_entity.pdbx_description
1 polymer ?
#
loop_
_entity_poly.entity_id
_entity_poly.type
_entity_poly.pdbx_seq_one_letter_code
_entity_poly.pdbx_strand_id
1 'polypeptide(L)' 'MKIVIYILMALAAASIIFNATKLDFSNLFKGDSQIAVISILASLCVLILLAILQVSLKIKDKHEKR' A
#
# COMPACT_ATOMS: atom_id res chain seq x y z
N MET A 1 -17.80 -0.02 -3.97
CA MET A 1 -16.36 0.36 -4.04
C MET A 1 -15.48 -0.17 -2.90
N LYS A 2 -16.05 -0.74 -1.81
CA LYS A 2 -15.25 -1.28 -0.68
C LYS A 2 -14.48 -2.55 -1.03
N ILE A 3 -15.03 -3.40 -1.92
CA ILE A 3 -14.38 -4.63 -2.40
C ILE A 3 -13.05 -4.31 -3.10
N VAL A 4 -13.01 -3.29 -3.96
CA VAL A 4 -11.81 -2.89 -4.71
C VAL A 4 -10.72 -2.45 -3.74
N ILE A 5 -11.09 -1.68 -2.72
CA ILE A 5 -10.13 -1.24 -1.69
C ILE A 5 -9.59 -2.45 -0.91
N TYR A 6 -10.43 -3.40 -0.53
CA TYR A 6 -9.98 -4.64 0.14
C TYR A 6 -9.03 -5.47 -0.73
N ILE A 7 -9.32 -5.59 -2.03
CA ILE A 7 -8.45 -6.29 -3.00
C ILE A 7 -7.10 -5.55 -3.12
N LEU A 8 -7.10 -4.22 -3.25
CA LEU A 8 -5.89 -3.41 -3.33
C LEU A 8 -5.06 -3.48 -2.03
N MET A 9 -5.72 -3.54 -0.88
CA MET A 9 -5.07 -3.74 0.42
C MET A 9 -4.38 -5.10 0.49
N ALA A 10 -5.04 -6.16 0.01
CA ALA A 10 -4.46 -7.50 -0.06
C ALA A 10 -3.26 -7.56 -1.02
N LEU A 11 -3.35 -6.92 -2.19
CA LEU A 11 -2.23 -6.80 -3.13
C LEU A 11 -1.05 -6.02 -2.55
N ALA A 12 -1.32 -4.91 -1.85
CA ALA A 12 -0.28 -4.13 -1.18
C ALA A 12 0.42 -4.96 -0.10
N ALA A 13 -0.33 -5.72 0.71
CA ALA A 13 0.23 -6.61 1.72
C ALA A 13 1.10 -7.72 1.10
N ALA A 14 0.64 -8.36 0.01
CA ALA A 14 1.42 -9.36 -0.71
C ALA A 14 2.73 -8.78 -1.28
N SER A 15 2.67 -7.55 -1.82
CA SER A 15 3.84 -6.85 -2.35
C SER A 15 4.85 -6.50 -1.25
N ILE A 16 4.38 -6.09 -0.06
CA ILE A 16 5.24 -5.85 1.11
C ILE A 16 5.92 -7.15 1.54
N ILE A 17 5.20 -8.26 1.64
CA ILE A 17 5.76 -9.56 2.04
C ILE A 17 6.83 -10.01 1.04
N PHE A 18 6.55 -9.93 -0.26
CA PHE A 18 7.52 -10.29 -1.30
C PHE A 18 8.80 -9.45 -1.21
N ASN A 19 8.65 -8.12 -1.08
CA ASN A 19 9.81 -7.23 -0.99
C ASN A 19 10.55 -7.37 0.35
N ALA A 20 9.86 -7.68 1.45
CA ALA A 20 10.48 -7.97 2.74
C ALA A 20 11.36 -9.24 2.70
N THR A 21 10.96 -10.28 1.95
CA THR A 21 11.79 -11.48 1.78
C THR A 21 13.05 -11.24 0.94
N LYS A 22 13.04 -10.21 0.08
CA LYS A 22 14.15 -9.78 -0.77
C LYS A 22 15.02 -8.70 -0.13
N LEU A 23 14.61 -8.16 1.03
CA LEU A 23 15.27 -7.04 1.69
C LEU A 23 16.51 -7.53 2.44
N ASP A 24 17.68 -7.36 1.83
CA ASP A 24 18.94 -7.61 2.51
C ASP A 24 19.36 -6.34 3.28
N PHE A 25 19.07 -6.33 4.59
CA PHE A 25 19.39 -5.22 5.51
C PHE A 25 20.90 -4.93 5.60
N SER A 26 21.75 -5.87 5.18
CA SER A 26 23.21 -5.68 5.20
C SER A 26 23.72 -4.90 3.98
N ASN A 27 22.93 -4.80 2.90
CA ASN A 27 23.29 -4.10 1.65
C ASN A 27 22.13 -3.26 1.07
N LEU A 28 21.44 -2.48 1.91
CA LEU A 28 20.27 -1.66 1.53
C LEU A 28 20.45 -0.78 0.26
N PHE A 29 21.67 -0.40 -0.09
CA PHE A 29 22.00 0.49 -1.22
C PHE A 29 22.67 -0.21 -2.42
N LYS A 30 22.74 -1.55 -2.46
CA LYS A 30 23.35 -2.29 -3.58
C LYS A 30 22.37 -3.25 -4.24
N GLY A 31 22.25 -3.15 -5.57
CA GLY A 31 21.51 -4.08 -6.41
C GLY A 31 20.02 -4.16 -6.05
N ASP A 32 19.52 -5.38 -5.89
CA ASP A 32 18.09 -5.68 -5.62
C ASP A 32 17.55 -5.04 -4.33
N SER A 33 18.40 -4.74 -3.35
CA SER A 33 17.98 -4.13 -2.09
C SER A 33 17.49 -2.69 -2.25
N GLN A 34 18.03 -1.92 -3.20
CA GLN A 34 17.51 -0.56 -3.47
C GLN A 34 16.08 -0.62 -3.99
N ILE A 35 15.77 -1.62 -4.82
CA ILE A 35 14.43 -1.87 -5.36
C ILE A 35 13.50 -2.32 -4.23
N ALA A 36 13.98 -3.16 -3.31
CA ALA A 36 13.22 -3.56 -2.11
C ALA A 36 12.85 -2.36 -1.21
N VAL A 37 13.75 -1.38 -1.05
CA VAL A 37 13.45 -0.17 -0.26
C VAL A 37 12.40 0.70 -0.95
N ILE A 38 12.56 0.97 -2.25
CA ILE A 38 11.62 1.81 -3.01
C ILE A 38 10.22 1.18 -3.06
N SER A 39 10.15 -0.15 -3.21
CA SER A 39 8.88 -0.88 -3.24
C SER A 39 8.19 -0.90 -1.88
N ILE A 40 8.92 -0.98 -0.77
CA ILE A 40 8.37 -0.78 0.58
C ILE A 40 7.80 0.63 0.72
N LEU A 41 8.52 1.65 0.26
CA LEU A 41 8.06 3.04 0.29
C LEU A 41 6.81 3.26 -0.58
N ALA A 42 6.79 2.67 -1.77
CA ALA A 42 5.66 2.74 -2.69
C ALA A 42 4.43 2.03 -2.12
N SER A 43 4.59 0.85 -1.51
CA SER A 43 3.48 0.13 -0.88
C SER A 43 2.93 0.84 0.35
N LEU A 44 3.77 1.49 1.16
CA LEU A 44 3.36 2.43 2.21
C LEU A 44 2.51 3.58 1.65
N CYS A 45 2.93 4.18 0.53
CA CYS A 45 2.18 5.24 -0.14
C CYS A 45 0.79 4.76 -0.61
N VAL A 46 0.71 3.55 -1.19
CA VAL A 46 -0.56 2.94 -1.60
C VAL A 46 -1.51 2.75 -0.41
N LEU A 47 -1.01 2.28 0.73
CA LEU A 47 -1.84 2.12 1.94
C LEU A 47 -2.41 3.46 2.42
N ILE A 48 -1.61 4.53 2.38
CA ILE A 48 -2.06 5.88 2.74
C ILE A 48 -3.15 6.36 1.78
N LEU A 49 -2.93 6.25 0.47
CA LEU A 49 -3.91 6.65 -0.54
C LEU A 49 -5.23 5.87 -0.41
N LEU A 50 -5.16 4.57 -0.15
CA LEU A 50 -6.35 3.74 0.10
C LEU A 50 -7.07 4.15 1.38
N ALA A 51 -6.34 4.49 2.45
CA ALA A 51 -6.93 4.99 3.68
C ALA A 51 -7.67 6.32 3.45
N ILE A 52 -7.06 7.26 2.72
CA ILE A 52 -7.70 8.53 2.35
C ILE A 52 -8.95 8.28 1.51
N LEU A 53 -8.88 7.37 0.53
CA LEU A 53 -10.03 7.02 -0.31
C LEU A 53 -11.19 6.42 0.50
N GLN A 54 -10.90 5.57 1.50
CA GLN A 54 -11.93 5.05 2.40
C GLN A 54 -12.63 6.16 3.17
N VAL A 55 -11.87 7.12 3.70
CA VAL A 55 -12.42 8.28 4.41
C VAL A 55 -13.27 9.13 3.47
N SER A 56 -12.77 9.42 2.27
CA SER A 56 -13.50 10.20 1.26
C SER A 56 -14.82 9.53 0.85
N LEU A 57 -14.82 8.22 0.62
CA LEU A 57 -16.04 7.45 0.32
C LEU A 57 -17.02 7.45 1.49
N LYS A 58 -16.52 7.38 2.74
CA LYS A 58 -17.37 7.44 3.95
C LYS A 58 -18.03 8.80 4.12
N ILE A 59 -17.32 9.88 3.76
CA ILE A 59 -17.88 11.24 3.74
C ILE A 59 -18.94 11.35 2.64
N LYS A 60 -18.66 10.85 1.43
CA LYS A 60 -19.59 10.86 0.31
C LYS A 60 -20.91 10.15 0.65
N ASP A 61 -20.85 8.96 1.25
CA ASP A 61 -22.04 8.19 1.66
C ASP A 61 -22.89 8.94 2.71
N LYS A 62 -22.24 9.70 3.61
CA LYS A 62 -22.92 10.51 4.62
C LYS A 62 -23.57 11.76 4.04
N HIS A 63 -23.00 12.32 2.98
CA HIS A 63 -23.51 13.52 2.30
C HIS A 63 -24.67 13.20 1.34
N GLU A 64 -24.69 12.01 0.74
CA GLU A 64 -25.74 11.56 -0.19
C GLU A 64 -27.03 11.07 0.53
N LYS A 65 -26.95 10.75 1.83
CA LYS A 65 -28.12 10.38 2.67
C LYS A 65 -28.82 11.58 3.33
N ARG A 66 -28.45 12.82 2.96
CA ARG A 66 -29.03 14.07 3.48
C ARG A 66 -29.92 14.72 2.43
#